data_AF-A0A350T157-F1
#
_entry.id   AF-A0A350T157-F1
#
_cell.length_a   1.000
_cell.length_b   1.000
_cell.length_c   1.000
_cell.angle_alpha   90.00
_cell.angle_beta   90.00
_cell.angle_gamma   90.00
#
_symmetry.space_group_name_H-M   'P 1'
#
loop_
_entity.id
_entity.type
_entity.pdbx_description
1 polymer ?
#
loop_
_entity_poly.entity_id
_entity_poly.type
_entity_poly.pdbx_seq_one_letter_code
_entity_poly.pdbx_strand_id
1 'polypeptide(L)'
;APFANEPTTIRNVAHIRLKETDRIAAIATELSRAGIQVEERADGLTIYPGKPRPATIQTYDDHRMAMSFAIMATRTPGMSIADPGCVAKTVPGYWRLLFPLLGAGIH
;
A
#
# COMPACT_ATOMS: atom_id res chain seq x y z
N ALA A 1 0.35 9.99 -1.90
CA ALA A 1 0.67 10.41 -0.53
C ALA A 1 2.16 10.26 -0.20
N PRO A 2 2.79 9.06 -0.19
CA PRO A 2 4.21 8.93 0.20
C PRO A 2 5.19 9.67 -0.73
N PHE A 3 4.81 9.91 -1.98
CA PHE A 3 5.61 10.64 -2.97
C PHE A 3 5.12 12.07 -3.25
N ALA A 4 4.25 12.63 -2.40
CA ALA A 4 3.80 14.01 -2.56
C ALA A 4 4.90 15.00 -2.10
N ASN A 5 4.70 16.30 -2.34
CA ASN A 5 5.64 17.32 -1.84
C ASN A 5 5.38 17.69 -0.37
N GLU A 6 4.14 17.54 0.09
CA GLU A 6 3.67 17.95 1.42
C GLU A 6 2.83 16.85 2.10
N PRO A 7 2.68 16.87 3.45
CA PRO A 7 1.84 15.95 4.18
C PRO A 7 0.42 15.84 3.62
N THR A 8 -0.03 14.61 3.40
CA THR A 8 -1.39 14.32 2.93
C THR A 8 -2.23 13.79 4.09
N THR A 9 -3.34 14.48 4.41
CA THR A 9 -4.28 14.06 5.46
C THR A 9 -5.57 13.55 4.85
N ILE A 10 -5.96 12.33 5.24
CA ILE A 10 -7.22 11.69 4.86
C ILE A 10 -8.08 11.61 6.13
N ARG A 11 -9.35 12.04 6.06
CA ARG A 11 -10.31 12.11 7.17
C ARG A 11 -11.66 11.54 6.78
N ASN A 12 -12.54 11.33 7.76
CA ASN A 12 -13.91 10.84 7.55
C ASN A 12 -13.99 9.45 6.88
N VAL A 13 -12.97 8.61 7.08
CA VAL A 13 -12.89 7.26 6.51
C VAL A 13 -12.95 6.16 7.57
N ALA A 14 -13.42 6.45 8.79
CA ALA A 14 -13.55 5.44 9.87
C ALA A 14 -14.22 4.12 9.41
N HIS A 15 -15.18 4.20 8.48
CA HIS A 15 -15.89 3.05 7.92
C HIS A 15 -14.99 2.04 7.19
N ILE A 16 -13.78 2.43 6.75
CA ILE A 16 -12.84 1.51 6.07
C ILE A 16 -12.14 0.57 7.05
N ARG A 17 -12.25 0.82 8.36
CA ARG A 17 -11.78 -0.11 9.41
C ARG A 17 -12.59 -1.42 9.45
N LEU A 18 -13.84 -1.38 8.97
CA LEU A 18 -14.78 -2.51 8.99
C LEU A 18 -14.82 -3.28 7.65
N LYS A 19 -13.76 -3.18 6.84
CA LYS A 19 -13.68 -3.85 5.53
C LYS A 19 -12.99 -5.21 5.69
N GLU A 20 -12.45 -5.76 4.59
CA GLU A 20 -11.75 -7.06 4.58
C GLU A 20 -10.64 -7.12 5.64
N THR A 21 -9.99 -5.98 5.89
CA THR A 21 -9.14 -5.73 7.05
C THR A 21 -9.46 -4.34 7.63
N ASP A 22 -8.91 -4.04 8.81
CA ASP A 22 -8.79 -2.64 9.24
C ASP A 22 -7.80 -1.93 8.32
N ARG A 23 -8.32 -1.34 7.24
CA ARG A 23 -7.49 -0.68 6.22
C ARG A 23 -6.72 0.51 6.76
N ILE A 24 -7.22 1.20 7.79
CA ILE A 24 -6.49 2.34 8.36
C ILE A 24 -5.23 1.82 9.06
N ALA A 25 -5.41 0.85 9.95
CA ALA A 25 -4.30 0.23 10.67
C ALA A 25 -3.32 -0.47 9.72
N ALA A 26 -3.83 -1.19 8.72
CA ALA A 26 -3.02 -1.90 7.74
C ALA A 26 -2.18 -0.92 6.88
N ILE A 27 -2.78 0.16 6.36
CA ILE A 27 -2.03 1.18 5.60
C ILE A 27 -0.96 1.84 6.47
N ALA A 28 -1.29 2.22 7.70
CA ALA A 28 -0.34 2.84 8.62
C ALA A 28 0.84 1.92 8.94
N THR A 29 0.56 0.64 9.20
CA THR A 29 1.56 -0.39 9.50
C THR A 29 2.51 -0.60 8.33
N GLU A 30 1.97 -0.80 7.12
CA GLU A 30 2.76 -1.17 5.96
C GLU A 30 3.54 0.02 5.36
N LEU A 31 3.00 1.25 5.45
CA LEU A 31 3.78 2.46 5.15
C LEU A 31 4.92 2.66 6.15
N SER A 32 4.67 2.47 7.44
CA SER A 32 5.70 2.58 8.48
C SER A 32 6.79 1.53 8.30
N ARG A 33 6.43 0.30 7.92
CA ARG A 33 7.38 -0.77 7.54
C ARG A 33 8.29 -0.36 6.39
N ALA A 34 7.74 0.34 5.40
CA ALA A 34 8.50 0.92 4.29
C ALA A 34 9.25 2.21 4.67
N GLY A 35 9.29 2.60 5.95
CA GLY A 35 10.01 3.78 6.44
C GLY A 35 9.32 5.11 6.17
N ILE A 36 8.02 5.10 5.84
CA ILE A 36 7.21 6.31 5.67
C ILE A 36 6.54 6.65 6.99
N GLN A 37 6.71 7.90 7.45
CA GLN A 37 6.04 8.37 8.65
C GLN A 37 4.54 8.51 8.42
N VAL A 38 3.75 7.91 9.30
CA VAL A 38 2.28 7.98 9.29
C VAL A 38 1.78 8.28 10.70
N GLU A 39 0.83 9.20 10.79
CA GLU A 39 0.02 9.42 11.99
C GLU A 39 -1.36 8.81 11.78
N GLU A 40 -1.63 7.70 12.46
CA GLU A 40 -2.93 7.06 12.48
C GLU A 40 -3.92 7.83 13.35
N ARG A 41 -5.18 7.91 12.91
CA ARG A 41 -6.31 8.45 13.67
C ARG A 41 -7.50 7.51 13.59
N ALA A 42 -8.44 7.63 14.53
CA ALA A 42 -9.64 6.79 14.54
C ALA A 42 -10.42 6.82 13.21
N ASP A 43 -10.45 7.96 12.53
CA ASP A 43 -11.21 8.19 11.30
C ASP A 43 -10.35 8.45 10.06
N GLY A 44 -9.03 8.23 10.12
CA GLY A 44 -8.14 8.51 9.01
C GLY A 44 -6.66 8.42 9.35
N LEU A 45 -5.84 9.09 8.54
CA LEU A 45 -4.39 9.11 8.72
C LEU A 45 -3.77 10.34 8.06
N THR A 46 -2.64 10.81 8.60
CA THR A 46 -1.74 11.73 7.89
C THR A 46 -0.50 10.97 7.46
N ILE A 47 -0.19 11.05 6.17
CA ILE A 47 1.00 10.43 5.58
C ILE A 47 1.98 11.55 5.25
N TYR A 48 3.18 11.46 5.81
CA TYR A 48 4.27 12.40 5.55
C TYR A 48 5.10 11.86 4.39
N PRO A 49 5.31 12.66 3.32
CA PRO A 49 6.14 12.21 2.21
C PRO A 49 7.55 11.84 2.64
N GLY A 50 8.13 10.87 1.95
CA GLY A 50 9.47 10.40 2.22
C GLY A 50 9.95 9.47 1.13
N LYS A 51 11.18 8.97 1.27
CA LYS A 51 11.73 7.95 0.39
C LYS A 51 11.42 6.58 0.98
N PRO A 52 10.52 5.78 0.35
CA PRO A 52 10.26 4.45 0.86
C PRO A 52 11.50 3.56 0.74
N ARG A 53 11.59 2.61 1.67
CA ARG A 53 12.62 1.58 1.71
C ARG A 53 12.04 0.23 1.27
N PRO A 54 12.87 -0.68 0.76
CA PRO A 54 12.47 -2.04 0.44
C PRO A 54 11.83 -2.73 1.66
N ALA A 55 10.68 -3.34 1.46
CA ALA A 55 9.96 -4.09 2.49
C ALA A 55 9.03 -5.12 1.84
N THR A 56 8.74 -6.21 2.56
CA THR A 56 7.68 -7.15 2.18
C THR A 56 6.36 -6.69 2.78
N ILE A 57 5.42 -6.28 1.93
CA ILE A 57 4.12 -5.76 2.31
C ILE A 57 3.12 -6.90 2.54
N GLN A 58 2.43 -6.85 3.68
CA GLN A 58 1.33 -7.75 4.01
C GLN A 58 0.03 -7.23 3.40
N THR A 59 -0.74 -8.12 2.79
CA THR A 59 -1.98 -7.77 2.08
C THR A 59 -3.22 -7.94 2.94
N TYR A 60 -3.17 -8.77 3.99
CA TYR A 60 -4.30 -9.07 4.88
C TYR A 60 -5.54 -9.60 4.13
N ASP A 61 -5.33 -10.39 3.07
CA ASP A 61 -6.38 -10.86 2.14
C ASP A 61 -7.20 -9.71 1.51
N ASP A 62 -6.61 -8.51 1.47
CA ASP A 62 -7.23 -7.31 0.92
C ASP A 62 -6.60 -6.94 -0.42
N HIS A 63 -7.35 -7.18 -1.49
CA HIS A 63 -6.96 -6.83 -2.85
C HIS A 63 -6.56 -5.36 -3.01
N ARG A 64 -7.16 -4.43 -2.25
CA ARG A 64 -6.81 -3.01 -2.31
C ARG A 64 -5.48 -2.71 -1.66
N MET A 65 -5.10 -3.45 -0.61
CA MET A 65 -3.77 -3.36 -0.03
C MET A 65 -2.74 -3.80 -1.07
N ALA A 66 -2.92 -5.00 -1.66
CA ALA A 66 -2.02 -5.50 -2.69
C ALA A 66 -1.85 -4.52 -3.85
N MET A 67 -2.94 -4.03 -4.44
CA MET A 67 -2.87 -3.10 -5.58
C MET A 67 -2.25 -1.74 -5.21
N SER A 68 -2.59 -1.17 -4.05
CA SER A 68 -2.08 0.15 -3.65
C SER A 68 -0.58 0.13 -3.44
N PHE A 69 -0.07 -0.91 -2.77
CA PHE A 69 1.37 -1.05 -2.53
C PHE A 69 2.12 -1.55 -3.76
N ALA A 70 1.48 -2.26 -4.68
CA ALA A 70 2.10 -2.59 -5.96
C ALA A 70 2.45 -1.34 -6.79
N ILE A 71 1.60 -0.30 -6.75
CA ILE A 71 1.93 1.01 -7.35
C ILE A 71 3.16 1.63 -6.66
N MET A 72 3.25 1.54 -5.32
CA MET A 72 4.39 2.04 -4.56
C MET A 72 5.70 1.28 -4.89
N ALA A 73 5.60 -0.03 -5.14
CA ALA A 73 6.71 -0.88 -5.53
C ALA A 73 7.32 -0.48 -6.89
N THR A 74 6.53 0.05 -7.84
CA THR A 74 7.05 0.56 -9.13
C THR A 74 8.13 1.65 -8.96
N ARG A 75 8.14 2.34 -7.82
CA ARG A 75 9.10 3.40 -7.49
C ARG A 75 10.00 3.06 -6.30
N THR A 76 9.92 1.82 -5.80
CA THR A 76 10.69 1.35 -4.64
C THR A 76 11.32 -0.01 -4.97
N PRO A 77 12.48 -0.03 -5.64
CA PRO A 77 13.17 -1.27 -5.97
C PRO A 77 13.39 -2.14 -4.74
N GLY A 78 13.07 -3.45 -4.83
CA GLY A 78 13.19 -4.41 -3.72
C GLY A 78 11.99 -4.48 -2.77
N MET A 79 10.93 -3.70 -3.00
CA MET A 79 9.64 -3.92 -2.33
C MET A 79 8.90 -5.12 -2.94
N SER A 80 8.37 -6.01 -2.10
CA SER A 80 7.60 -7.19 -2.52
C SER A 80 6.23 -7.25 -1.85
N ILE A 81 5.29 -8.00 -2.44
CA ILE A 81 3.92 -8.16 -1.95
C ILE A 81 3.72 -9.63 -1.56
N ALA A 82 3.37 -9.91 -0.30
CA ALA A 82 3.42 -11.26 0.26
C ALA A 82 2.35 -12.23 -0.32
N ASP A 83 1.15 -11.75 -0.60
CA ASP A 83 0.07 -12.53 -1.22
C ASP A 83 -0.52 -11.77 -2.42
N PRO A 84 0.16 -11.84 -3.59
CA PRO A 84 -0.32 -11.17 -4.79
C PRO A 84 -1.59 -11.81 -5.35
N GLY A 85 -1.98 -13.02 -4.92
CA GLY A 85 -3.14 -13.75 -5.44
C GLY A 85 -4.48 -13.10 -5.07
N CYS A 86 -4.56 -12.40 -3.94
CA CYS A 86 -5.80 -11.77 -3.46
C CYS A 86 -6.43 -10.77 -4.45
N VAL A 87 -5.64 -10.19 -5.37
CA VAL A 87 -6.18 -9.26 -6.39
C VAL A 87 -7.12 -9.93 -7.38
N ALA A 88 -7.02 -11.24 -7.58
CA ALA A 88 -7.84 -11.98 -8.54
C ALA A 88 -9.33 -11.95 -8.18
N LYS A 89 -9.66 -11.67 -6.91
CA LYS A 89 -11.02 -11.47 -6.43
C LYS A 89 -11.77 -10.36 -7.18
N THR A 90 -11.05 -9.32 -7.64
CA THR A 90 -11.64 -8.17 -8.34
C THR A 90 -11.03 -7.91 -9.70
N VAL A 91 -9.74 -8.20 -9.89
CA VAL A 91 -8.99 -7.90 -11.11
C VAL A 91 -8.05 -9.07 -11.46
N PRO A 92 -8.54 -10.17 -12.05
CA PRO A 92 -7.75 -11.37 -12.40
C PRO A 92 -6.52 -11.11 -13.29
N GLY A 93 -6.47 -10.00 -14.02
CA GLY A 93 -5.35 -9.61 -14.89
C GLY A 93 -4.43 -8.52 -14.35
N TYR A 94 -4.58 -8.12 -13.07
CA TYR A 94 -3.93 -6.93 -12.52
C TYR A 94 -2.42 -6.91 -12.72
N TRP A 95 -1.73 -7.99 -12.35
CA TRP A 95 -0.28 -8.07 -12.46
C TRP A 95 0.20 -7.98 -13.91
N ARG A 96 -0.54 -8.57 -14.87
CA ARG A 96 -0.21 -8.47 -16.29
C ARG A 96 -0.22 -7.03 -16.80
N LEU A 97 -1.11 -6.20 -16.26
CA LEU A 97 -1.17 -4.77 -16.59
C LEU A 97 -0.05 -3.98 -15.92
N LEU A 98 0.38 -4.39 -14.72
CA LEU A 98 1.36 -3.67 -13.92
C LEU A 98 2.80 -4.05 -14.24
N PHE A 99 3.08 -5.30 -14.67
CA PHE A 99 4.42 -5.82 -14.94
C PHE A 99 5.31 -4.91 -15.81
N PRO A 100 4.81 -4.28 -16.90
CA PRO A 100 5.64 -3.37 -17.70
C PRO A 100 6.16 -2.15 -16.92
N LEU A 101 5.52 -1.80 -15.80
CA LEU A 101 5.88 -0.67 -14.94
C LEU A 101 6.75 -1.10 -13.74
N LEU A 102 6.81 -2.41 -13.45
CA LEU A 102 7.66 -2.97 -12.41
C LEU A 102 9.01 -3.27 -13.05
N GLY A 103 9.97 -2.35 -12.90
CA GLY A 103 11.35 -2.58 -13.35
C GLY A 103 11.86 -3.95 -12.88
N ALA A 104 12.55 -4.67 -13.76
CA ALA A 104 13.01 -6.05 -13.58
C ALA A 104 13.53 -6.33 -12.15
N GLY A 105 12.71 -6.97 -11.31
CA GLY A 105 13.10 -7.22 -9.92
C GLY A 105 12.00 -7.64 -8.94
N ILE A 106 10.80 -7.98 -9.40
CA ILE A 106 9.78 -8.60 -8.53
C ILE A 106 9.64 -10.08 -8.93
N HIS A 107 10.29 -10.94 -8.14
CA HIS A 107 10.05 -12.38 -8.10
C HIS A 107 9.28 -12.71 -6.82
#